data_AF-A0A1H7L403-F1
#
_entry.id   AF-A0A1H7L403-F1
#
_cell.length_a   1.000
_cell.length_b   1.000
_cell.length_c   1.000
_cell.angle_alpha   90.00
_cell.angle_beta   90.00
_cell.angle_gamma   90.00
#
_symmetry.space_group_name_H-M   'P 1'
#
loop_
_entity.id
_entity.type
_entity.pdbx_description
1 polymer ?
#
loop_
_entity_poly.entity_id
_entity_poly.type
_entity_poly.pdbx_seq_one_letter_code
_entity_poly.pdbx_strand_id
1 'polypeptide(L)'
;MIAWLSHAWTAVMSFIEHLNEGELRLLAGAVPVGTVLISVFAITRPLRYQKSAALLDQAVRALERAYNALTVDGAQTAPVPADRLNWLTTARNLETYKALKREIGVNVHRRIVDDHEEHWRHLFYLALQGNAYHQPTYYREPITAPRAQRTGGIEPHSAVIVHAFAKWPDGRPDPVEHADFDRIFEETDPRPGNVGLRLFLDDTENRVTRRFCNLPDPYPKRTWWRRCVRTLRLRKRL
;
A
#
# COMPACT_ATOMS: atom_id res chain seq x y z
N MET A 1 26.78 11.89 0.40
CA MET A 1 26.43 11.54 1.80
C MET A 1 27.47 12.03 2.83
N ILE A 2 28.61 12.61 2.41
CA ILE A 2 29.65 13.15 3.31
C ILE A 2 29.49 14.66 3.58
N ALA A 3 28.85 15.41 2.67
CA ALA A 3 28.72 16.87 2.76
C ALA A 3 27.80 17.39 3.89
N TRP A 4 26.93 16.55 4.45
CA TRP A 4 26.02 16.97 5.54
C TRP A 4 26.72 16.98 6.91
N LEU A 5 27.77 16.18 7.08
CA LEU A 5 28.57 16.12 8.31
C LEU A 5 29.49 17.35 8.43
N SER A 6 30.00 17.88 7.32
CA SER A 6 30.90 19.03 7.31
C SER A 6 30.20 20.34 7.72
N HIS A 7 28.97 20.56 7.25
CA HIS A 7 28.21 21.76 7.59
C HIS A 7 27.70 21.79 9.03
N ALA A 8 27.35 20.62 9.57
CA ALA A 8 26.98 20.50 10.98
C ALA A 8 28.19 20.75 11.89
N TRP A 9 29.36 20.23 11.51
CA TRP A 9 30.61 20.44 12.25
C TRP A 9 31.05 21.90 12.26
N THR A 10 30.98 22.60 11.12
CA THR A 10 31.35 24.02 11.03
C THR A 10 30.44 24.93 11.85
N ALA A 11 29.14 24.64 11.90
CA ALA A 11 28.18 25.41 12.70
C ALA A 11 28.36 25.19 14.21
N VAL A 12 28.76 23.97 14.61
CA VAL A 12 29.07 23.65 16.02
C VAL A 12 30.34 24.36 16.45
N MET A 13 31.40 24.37 15.62
CA MET A 13 32.66 25.03 15.97
C MET A 13 32.53 26.56 16.03
N SER A 14 31.76 27.20 15.13
CA SER A 14 31.58 28.65 15.17
C SER A 14 30.75 29.11 16.37
N PHE A 15 29.87 28.26 16.89
CA PHE A 15 29.09 28.53 18.10
C PHE A 15 29.95 28.41 19.36
N ILE A 16 30.92 27.47 19.36
CA ILE A 16 31.86 27.26 20.48
C ILE A 16 32.85 28.42 20.61
N GLU A 17 33.31 29.01 19.50
CA GLU A 17 34.24 30.15 19.51
C GLU A 17 33.64 31.45 20.06
N HIS A 18 32.31 31.55 20.18
CA HIS A 18 31.63 32.79 20.58
C HIS A 18 31.22 32.84 22.07
N LEU A 19 31.58 31.84 22.87
CA LEU A 19 31.13 31.71 24.26
C LEU A 19 32.20 32.19 25.25
N ASN A 20 31.76 32.98 26.23
CA ASN A 20 32.63 33.55 27.26
C ASN A 20 32.97 32.50 28.35
N GLU A 21 34.08 32.66 29.06
CA GLU A 21 34.62 31.63 30.00
C GLU A 21 33.63 31.20 31.11
N GLY A 22 32.68 32.07 31.48
CA GLY A 22 31.61 31.76 32.44
C GLY A 22 30.48 30.87 31.89
N GLU A 23 30.20 30.93 30.59
CA GLU A 23 29.16 30.12 29.92
C GLU A 23 29.68 28.72 29.57
N LEU A 24 30.99 28.58 29.32
CA LEU A 24 31.68 27.31 29.12
C LEU A 24 31.55 26.37 30.34
N ARG A 25 31.50 26.92 31.56
CA ARG A 25 31.33 26.13 32.80
C ARG A 25 29.91 25.59 33.00
N LEU A 26 28.89 26.30 32.53
CA LEU A 26 27.49 25.82 32.52
C LEU A 26 27.25 24.79 31.40
N LEU A 27 27.97 24.91 30.29
CA LEU A 27 27.90 23.98 29.17
C LEU A 27 28.66 22.67 29.38
N ALA A 28 29.68 22.63 30.24
CA ALA A 28 30.41 21.40 30.57
C ALA A 28 29.50 20.28 31.12
N GLY A 29 28.37 20.63 31.76
CA GLY A 29 27.36 19.66 32.21
C GLY A 29 26.27 19.33 31.17
N ALA A 30 25.99 20.22 30.21
CA ALA A 30 24.87 20.10 29.28
C ALA A 30 25.26 19.58 27.87
N VAL A 31 26.49 19.88 27.42
CA VAL A 31 27.08 19.40 26.16
C VAL A 31 27.13 17.86 26.06
N PRO A 32 27.49 17.09 27.10
CA PRO A 32 27.48 15.63 26.99
C PRO A 32 26.06 15.06 26.83
N VAL A 33 25.04 15.67 27.44
CA VAL A 33 23.65 15.19 27.32
C VAL A 33 23.09 15.43 25.92
N GLY A 34 23.29 16.62 25.35
CA GLY A 34 22.82 16.95 24.00
C GLY A 34 23.48 16.08 22.91
N THR A 35 24.79 15.89 22.99
CA THR A 35 25.55 15.04 22.06
C THR A 35 25.18 13.55 22.18
N VAL A 36 24.94 13.05 23.40
CA VAL A 36 24.41 11.69 23.63
C VAL A 36 23.02 11.55 23.03
N LEU A 37 22.10 12.50 23.24
CA LEU A 37 20.75 12.45 22.66
C LEU A 37 20.76 12.49 21.13
N ILE A 38 21.57 13.37 20.52
CA ILE A 38 21.74 13.43 19.06
C ILE A 38 22.32 12.11 18.55
N SER A 39 23.31 11.53 19.24
CA SER A 39 23.92 10.25 18.83
C SER A 39 22.94 9.09 18.93
N VAL A 40 22.21 8.97 20.04
CA VAL A 40 21.14 7.98 20.22
C VAL A 40 20.08 8.14 19.14
N PHE A 41 19.68 9.37 18.82
CA PHE A 41 18.71 9.64 17.77
C PHE A 41 19.23 9.28 16.37
N ALA A 42 20.47 9.65 16.06
CA ALA A 42 21.14 9.35 14.80
C ALA A 42 21.34 7.85 14.58
N ILE A 43 21.49 7.06 15.65
CA ILE A 43 21.63 5.59 15.59
C ILE A 43 20.24 4.91 15.56
N THR A 44 19.31 5.33 16.41
CA THR A 44 18.02 4.64 16.56
C THR A 44 17.09 4.84 15.35
N ARG A 45 17.09 6.02 14.71
CA ARG A 45 16.27 6.26 13.52
C ARG A 45 16.58 5.32 12.35
N PRO A 46 17.84 5.20 11.87
CA PRO A 46 18.16 4.29 10.77
C PRO A 46 17.90 2.83 11.16
N LEU A 47 18.14 2.43 12.40
CA LEU A 47 17.82 1.07 12.87
C LEU A 47 16.32 0.79 12.83
N ARG A 48 15.48 1.71 13.30
CA ARG A 48 14.01 1.59 13.21
C ARG A 48 13.55 1.55 11.76
N TYR A 49 14.16 2.34 10.89
CA TYR A 49 13.88 2.34 9.47
C TYR A 49 14.25 1.00 8.82
N GLN A 50 15.47 0.50 9.05
CA GLN A 50 15.94 -0.79 8.53
C GLN A 50 15.09 -1.96 9.04
N LYS A 51 14.80 -2.02 10.35
CA LYS A 51 13.90 -3.03 10.91
C LYS A 51 12.53 -2.99 10.24
N SER A 52 11.97 -1.79 10.06
CA SER A 52 10.68 -1.62 9.42
C SER A 52 10.70 -2.01 7.93
N ALA A 53 11.82 -1.80 7.24
CA ALA A 53 12.00 -2.21 5.85
C ALA A 53 12.10 -3.76 5.73
N ALA A 54 12.82 -4.40 6.66
CA ALA A 54 12.89 -5.87 6.72
C ALA A 54 11.52 -6.52 7.00
N LEU A 55 10.74 -5.92 7.91
CA LEU A 55 9.36 -6.36 8.18
C LEU A 55 8.45 -6.18 6.95
N LEU A 56 8.60 -5.08 6.22
CA LEU A 56 7.88 -4.84 4.96
C LEU A 56 8.20 -5.93 3.93
N ASP A 57 9.49 -6.19 3.67
CA ASP A 57 9.90 -7.22 2.71
C ASP A 57 9.32 -8.59 3.08
N GLN A 58 9.41 -8.97 4.36
CA GLN A 58 8.88 -10.25 4.82
C GLN A 58 7.34 -10.33 4.75
N ALA A 59 6.64 -9.22 4.98
CA ALA A 59 5.19 -9.14 4.81
C ALA A 59 4.78 -9.35 3.34
N VAL A 60 5.47 -8.70 2.40
CA VAL A 60 5.20 -8.87 0.96
C VAL A 60 5.47 -10.32 0.52
N ARG A 61 6.59 -10.91 0.95
CA ARG A 61 6.89 -12.33 0.69
C ARG A 61 5.87 -13.29 1.30
N ALA A 62 5.26 -12.93 2.43
CA ALA A 62 4.20 -13.74 3.03
C ALA A 62 2.92 -13.71 2.16
N LEU A 63 2.55 -12.55 1.59
CA LEU A 63 1.45 -12.45 0.64
C LEU A 63 1.70 -13.27 -0.63
N GLU A 64 2.89 -13.14 -1.21
CA GLU A 64 3.30 -13.88 -2.41
C GLU A 64 3.24 -15.40 -2.17
N ARG A 65 3.85 -15.89 -1.08
CA ARG A 65 3.78 -17.31 -0.70
C ARG A 65 2.36 -17.77 -0.43
N ALA A 66 1.50 -16.93 0.11
CA ALA A 66 0.09 -17.26 0.31
C ALA A 66 -0.61 -17.49 -1.03
N TYR A 67 -0.41 -16.57 -1.98
CA TYR A 67 -1.03 -16.64 -3.30
C TYR A 67 -0.51 -17.83 -4.11
N ASN A 68 0.81 -18.03 -4.11
CA ASN A 68 1.45 -19.15 -4.80
C ASN A 68 1.02 -20.51 -4.23
N ALA A 69 0.90 -20.61 -2.90
CA ALA A 69 0.37 -21.83 -2.27
C ALA A 69 -1.08 -22.10 -2.71
N LEU A 70 -1.91 -21.07 -2.85
CA LEU A 70 -3.31 -21.25 -3.25
C LEU A 70 -3.43 -21.66 -4.72
N THR A 71 -2.62 -21.05 -5.58
CA THR A 71 -2.76 -21.13 -7.04
C THR A 71 -1.79 -22.11 -7.71
N VAL A 72 -1.00 -22.84 -6.91
CA VAL A 72 0.09 -23.71 -7.40
C VAL A 72 1.04 -22.91 -8.28
N ASP A 73 1.67 -21.90 -7.68
CA ASP A 73 2.60 -20.96 -8.34
C ASP A 73 1.97 -20.25 -9.56
N GLY A 74 0.67 -19.94 -9.47
CA GLY A 74 -0.09 -19.30 -10.54
C GLY A 74 -0.54 -20.22 -11.68
N ALA A 75 -0.23 -21.52 -11.63
CA ALA A 75 -0.61 -22.46 -12.69
C ALA A 75 -2.13 -22.74 -12.74
N GLN A 76 -2.83 -22.61 -11.60
CA GLN A 76 -4.26 -22.90 -11.50
C GLN A 76 -4.99 -21.82 -10.71
N THR A 77 -5.71 -20.95 -11.42
CA THR A 77 -6.41 -19.79 -10.85
C THR A 77 -7.93 -19.81 -11.04
N ALA A 78 -8.48 -20.69 -11.88
CA ALA A 78 -9.91 -20.71 -12.19
C ALA A 78 -10.44 -22.12 -12.54
N PRO A 79 -10.87 -22.93 -11.56
CA PRO A 79 -10.79 -22.70 -10.12
C PRO A 79 -9.41 -23.06 -9.54
N VAL A 80 -9.07 -22.52 -8.38
CA VAL A 80 -7.91 -22.98 -7.61
C VAL A 80 -8.14 -24.42 -7.14
N PRO A 81 -7.10 -25.23 -6.93
CA PRO A 81 -7.27 -26.60 -6.45
C PRO A 81 -7.95 -26.66 -5.08
N ALA A 82 -8.87 -27.62 -4.92
CA ALA A 82 -9.50 -27.93 -3.63
C ALA A 82 -8.58 -28.76 -2.72
N ASP A 83 -7.31 -28.36 -2.60
CA ASP A 83 -6.30 -29.03 -1.79
C ASP A 83 -6.24 -28.44 -0.38
N ARG A 84 -6.55 -29.28 0.62
CA ARG A 84 -6.53 -28.91 2.04
C ARG A 84 -5.24 -28.24 2.49
N LEU A 85 -4.08 -28.76 2.08
CA LEU A 85 -2.77 -28.26 2.51
C LEU A 85 -2.47 -26.90 1.90
N ASN A 86 -2.85 -26.69 0.64
CA ASN A 86 -2.70 -25.41 -0.04
C ASN A 86 -3.50 -24.33 0.69
N TRP A 87 -4.80 -24.57 0.91
CA TRP A 87 -5.67 -23.62 1.62
C TRP A 87 -5.17 -23.31 3.04
N LEU A 88 -4.75 -24.33 3.81
CA LEU A 88 -4.17 -24.13 5.14
C LEU A 88 -2.88 -23.31 5.10
N THR A 89 -2.00 -23.59 4.14
CA THR A 89 -0.72 -22.89 3.99
C THR A 89 -0.94 -21.44 3.61
N THR A 90 -1.87 -21.17 2.68
CA THR A 90 -2.32 -19.83 2.34
C THR A 90 -2.83 -19.09 3.55
N ALA A 91 -3.74 -19.67 4.33
CA ALA A 91 -4.32 -19.02 5.51
C ALA A 91 -3.24 -18.68 6.57
N ARG A 92 -2.29 -19.59 6.82
CA ARG A 92 -1.17 -19.33 7.74
C ARG A 92 -0.26 -18.19 7.27
N ASN A 93 0.03 -18.13 5.98
CA ASN A 93 0.83 -17.05 5.41
C ASN A 93 0.09 -15.70 5.46
N LEU A 94 -1.23 -15.69 5.24
CA LEU A 94 -2.06 -14.48 5.39
C LEU A 94 -2.10 -13.97 6.84
N GLU A 95 -2.24 -14.86 7.83
CA GLU A 95 -2.18 -14.48 9.24
C GLU A 95 -0.78 -13.99 9.64
N THR A 96 0.28 -14.61 9.11
CA THR A 96 1.67 -14.16 9.29
C THR A 96 1.86 -12.75 8.72
N TYR A 97 1.35 -12.49 7.52
CA TYR A 97 1.34 -11.17 6.91
C TYR A 97 0.65 -10.13 7.82
N LYS A 98 -0.55 -10.45 8.34
CA LYS A 98 -1.30 -9.55 9.23
C LYS A 98 -0.51 -9.22 10.50
N ALA A 99 0.19 -10.20 11.07
CA ALA A 99 1.05 -9.99 12.23
C ALA A 99 2.22 -9.04 11.89
N LEU A 100 2.96 -9.33 10.81
CA LEU A 100 4.09 -8.50 10.37
C LEU A 100 3.68 -7.06 10.08
N LYS A 101 2.55 -6.86 9.39
CA LYS A 101 2.00 -5.54 9.09
C LYS A 101 1.77 -4.69 10.36
N ARG A 102 1.29 -5.30 11.45
CA ARG A 102 1.06 -4.59 12.72
C ARG A 102 2.36 -4.10 13.37
N GLU A 103 3.48 -4.74 13.10
CA GLU A 103 4.79 -4.38 13.65
C GLU A 103 5.51 -3.26 12.85
N ILE A 104 5.03 -2.94 11.64
CA ILE A 104 5.60 -1.88 10.81
C ILE A 104 5.30 -0.51 11.45
N GLY A 105 6.34 0.06 12.06
CA GLY A 105 6.26 1.32 12.80
C GLY A 105 6.50 2.59 11.97
N VAL A 106 7.03 2.47 10.74
CA VAL A 106 7.32 3.62 9.87
C VAL A 106 6.15 3.85 8.91
N ASN A 107 5.58 5.06 8.93
CA ASN A 107 4.38 5.41 8.14
C ASN A 107 4.56 5.19 6.63
N VAL A 108 5.74 5.50 6.09
CA VAL A 108 6.03 5.30 4.64
C VAL A 108 5.97 3.81 4.30
N HIS A 109 6.63 2.95 5.07
CA HIS A 109 6.56 1.50 4.86
C HIS A 109 5.15 0.93 5.08
N ARG A 110 4.36 1.53 5.98
CA ARG A 110 2.96 1.15 6.16
C ARG A 110 2.12 1.46 4.92
N ARG A 111 2.29 2.62 4.30
CA ARG A 111 1.62 2.93 3.02
C ARG A 111 2.01 1.94 1.93
N ILE A 112 3.30 1.65 1.80
CA ILE A 112 3.78 0.68 0.81
C ILE A 112 3.18 -0.72 1.06
N VAL A 113 3.07 -1.16 2.32
CA VAL A 113 2.43 -2.45 2.62
C VAL A 113 0.93 -2.46 2.35
N ASP A 114 0.26 -1.31 2.52
CA ASP A 114 -1.17 -1.15 2.21
C ASP A 114 -1.44 -1.24 0.70
N ASP A 115 -0.54 -0.69 -0.13
CA ASP A 115 -0.59 -0.76 -1.59
C ASP A 115 -0.35 -2.20 -2.08
N HIS A 116 0.65 -2.89 -1.52
CA HIS A 116 0.87 -4.30 -1.82
C HIS A 116 -0.33 -5.17 -1.41
N GLU A 117 -0.92 -4.91 -0.23
CA GLU A 117 -2.12 -5.63 0.20
C GLU A 117 -3.24 -5.51 -0.84
N GLU A 118 -3.49 -4.31 -1.33
CA GLU A 118 -4.53 -4.03 -2.31
C GLU A 118 -4.33 -4.81 -3.60
N HIS A 119 -3.10 -4.78 -4.14
CA HIS A 119 -2.72 -5.57 -5.30
C HIS A 119 -2.98 -7.07 -5.09
N TRP A 120 -2.48 -7.63 -3.98
CA TRP A 120 -2.63 -9.05 -3.70
C TRP A 120 -4.09 -9.43 -3.44
N ARG A 121 -4.86 -8.62 -2.71
CA ARG A 121 -6.30 -8.84 -2.50
C ARG A 121 -7.04 -8.96 -3.81
N HIS A 122 -6.75 -8.09 -4.78
CA HIS A 122 -7.34 -8.17 -6.10
C HIS A 122 -6.97 -9.48 -6.82
N LEU A 123 -5.72 -9.92 -6.75
CA LEU A 123 -5.32 -11.21 -7.33
C LEU A 123 -6.06 -12.39 -6.68
N PHE A 124 -6.18 -12.40 -5.35
CA PHE A 124 -7.00 -13.38 -4.63
C PHE A 124 -8.47 -13.32 -5.05
N TYR A 125 -9.03 -12.12 -5.22
CA TYR A 125 -10.40 -11.94 -5.69
C TYR A 125 -10.60 -12.58 -7.07
N LEU A 126 -9.71 -12.30 -8.03
CA LEU A 126 -9.78 -12.87 -9.38
C LEU A 126 -9.69 -14.40 -9.34
N ALA A 127 -8.75 -14.95 -8.56
CA ALA A 127 -8.61 -16.39 -8.39
C ALA A 127 -9.86 -17.04 -7.78
N LEU A 128 -10.64 -16.27 -7.01
CA LEU A 128 -11.84 -16.74 -6.30
C LEU A 128 -13.17 -16.29 -6.96
N GLN A 129 -13.15 -15.78 -8.19
CA GLN A 129 -14.33 -15.25 -8.89
C GLN A 129 -15.17 -16.32 -9.63
N GLY A 130 -14.74 -17.59 -9.64
CA GLY A 130 -15.37 -18.66 -10.40
C GLY A 130 -16.65 -19.26 -9.79
N ASN A 131 -17.54 -19.77 -10.64
CA ASN A 131 -18.81 -20.40 -10.21
C ASN A 131 -18.62 -21.64 -9.32
N ALA A 132 -17.46 -22.30 -9.38
CA ALA A 132 -17.14 -23.47 -8.57
C ALA A 132 -17.28 -23.21 -7.06
N TYR A 133 -16.94 -22.00 -6.62
CA TYR A 133 -16.99 -21.60 -5.21
C TYR A 133 -18.41 -21.42 -4.66
N HIS A 134 -19.43 -21.43 -5.52
CA HIS A 134 -20.83 -21.46 -5.08
C HIS A 134 -21.33 -22.87 -4.79
N GLN A 135 -20.59 -23.91 -5.18
CA GLN A 135 -20.98 -25.29 -5.01
C GLN A 135 -20.41 -25.86 -3.71
N PRO A 136 -21.24 -26.39 -2.78
CA PRO A 136 -20.75 -27.01 -1.55
C PRO A 136 -19.80 -28.20 -1.79
N THR A 137 -19.91 -28.84 -2.95
CA THR A 137 -19.06 -29.96 -3.40
C THR A 137 -17.61 -29.54 -3.64
N TYR A 138 -17.34 -28.26 -3.89
CA TYR A 138 -15.97 -27.76 -4.04
C TYR A 138 -15.20 -27.81 -2.70
N TYR A 139 -15.87 -27.46 -1.60
CA TYR A 139 -15.25 -27.42 -0.27
C TYR A 139 -15.23 -28.76 0.44
N ARG A 140 -16.14 -29.66 0.07
CA ARG A 140 -16.33 -30.95 0.73
C ARG A 140 -15.63 -32.05 -0.05
N GLU A 141 -15.11 -33.03 0.68
CA GLU A 141 -14.65 -34.27 0.07
C GLU A 141 -15.83 -35.01 -0.60
N PRO A 142 -15.68 -35.52 -1.84
CA PRO A 142 -16.70 -36.34 -2.48
C PRO A 142 -16.92 -37.63 -1.67
N ILE A 143 -18.17 -37.87 -1.25
CA ILE A 143 -18.56 -39.03 -0.43
C ILE A 143 -18.17 -40.36 -1.11
N THR A 144 -18.17 -40.38 -2.44
CA THR A 144 -17.90 -41.55 -3.29
C THR A 144 -16.40 -41.79 -3.56
N ALA A 145 -15.50 -40.93 -3.07
CA ALA A 145 -14.06 -41.08 -3.34
C ALA A 145 -13.49 -42.31 -2.60
N PRO A 146 -12.70 -43.17 -3.28
CA PRO A 146 -11.98 -44.29 -2.65
C PRO A 146 -11.13 -43.79 -1.49
N ARG A 147 -11.09 -44.53 -0.37
CA ARG A 147 -10.39 -44.12 0.86
C ARG A 147 -8.91 -43.74 0.63
N ALA A 148 -8.25 -44.36 -0.33
CA ALA A 148 -6.87 -44.08 -0.70
C ALA A 148 -6.66 -42.72 -1.40
N GLN A 149 -7.72 -42.11 -1.94
CA GLN A 149 -7.70 -40.81 -2.64
C GLN A 149 -8.36 -39.70 -1.81
N ARG A 150 -8.67 -39.96 -0.55
CA ARG A 150 -9.30 -39.00 0.34
C ARG A 150 -8.30 -37.94 0.81
N THR A 151 -8.56 -36.69 0.47
CA THR A 151 -7.75 -35.51 0.85
C THR A 151 -8.35 -34.74 2.04
N GLY A 152 -9.55 -35.12 2.51
CA GLY A 152 -10.17 -34.57 3.71
C GLY A 152 -10.90 -33.23 3.51
N GLY A 153 -11.11 -32.79 2.25
CA GLY A 153 -11.79 -31.54 1.91
C GLY A 153 -11.02 -30.29 2.37
N ILE A 154 -11.53 -29.11 2.00
CA ILE A 154 -10.91 -27.84 2.40
C ILE A 154 -11.18 -27.61 3.89
N GLU A 155 -10.17 -27.13 4.61
CA GLU A 155 -10.32 -26.80 6.03
C GLU A 155 -11.18 -25.52 6.20
N PRO A 156 -12.27 -25.55 6.99
CA PRO A 156 -13.23 -24.43 7.03
C PRO A 156 -12.65 -23.07 7.44
N HIS A 157 -11.77 -23.01 8.44
CA HIS A 157 -11.21 -21.73 8.90
C HIS A 157 -10.33 -21.10 7.81
N SER A 158 -9.56 -21.92 7.10
CA SER A 158 -8.72 -21.49 5.99
C SER A 158 -9.56 -20.91 4.86
N ALA A 159 -10.70 -21.54 4.53
CA ALA A 159 -11.63 -21.02 3.53
C ALA A 159 -12.16 -19.64 3.93
N VAL A 160 -12.58 -19.47 5.19
CA VAL A 160 -13.06 -18.19 5.72
C VAL A 160 -11.98 -17.11 5.64
N ILE A 161 -10.76 -17.41 6.09
CA ILE A 161 -9.64 -16.45 6.08
C ILE A 161 -9.33 -15.98 4.66
N VAL A 162 -9.22 -16.93 3.72
CA VAL A 162 -8.85 -16.65 2.33
C VAL A 162 -9.95 -15.83 1.63
N HIS A 163 -11.22 -16.25 1.74
CA HIS A 163 -12.33 -15.49 1.15
C HIS A 163 -12.52 -14.12 1.80
N ALA A 164 -12.32 -13.98 3.12
CA ALA A 164 -12.38 -12.69 3.80
C ALA A 164 -11.24 -11.76 3.39
N PHE A 165 -10.04 -12.30 3.14
CA PHE A 165 -8.92 -11.51 2.63
C PHE A 165 -9.18 -11.04 1.19
N ALA A 166 -9.76 -11.88 0.33
CA ALA A 166 -10.04 -11.50 -1.06
C ALA A 166 -11.06 -10.37 -1.21
N LYS A 167 -11.96 -10.20 -0.23
CA LYS A 167 -12.98 -9.13 -0.27
C LYS A 167 -12.37 -7.76 0.03
N TRP A 168 -12.98 -6.71 -0.52
CA TRP A 168 -12.68 -5.34 -0.09
C TRP A 168 -13.11 -5.14 1.38
N PRO A 169 -12.27 -4.56 2.25
CA PRO A 169 -12.65 -4.34 3.65
C PRO A 169 -13.77 -3.31 3.78
N ASP A 170 -14.76 -3.61 4.62
CA ASP A 170 -15.83 -2.66 4.93
C ASP A 170 -15.25 -1.39 5.57
N GLY A 171 -15.62 -0.22 5.03
CA GLY A 171 -15.18 1.08 5.53
C GLY A 171 -13.77 1.53 5.10
N ARG A 172 -13.06 0.74 4.27
CA ARG A 172 -11.83 1.24 3.62
C ARG A 172 -12.24 2.15 2.44
N PRO A 173 -11.86 3.45 2.46
CA PRO A 173 -12.18 4.36 1.36
C PRO A 173 -11.45 3.91 0.10
N ASP A 174 -12.14 3.93 -1.04
CA ASP A 174 -11.52 3.65 -2.33
C ASP A 174 -10.67 4.87 -2.75
N PRO A 175 -9.36 4.70 -3.04
CA PRO A 175 -8.53 5.78 -3.55
C PRO A 175 -9.09 6.43 -4.83
N VAL A 176 -9.80 5.68 -5.66
CA VAL A 176 -10.42 6.16 -6.91
C VAL A 176 -11.57 7.12 -6.63
N GLU A 177 -12.29 6.97 -5.52
CA GLU A 177 -13.37 7.90 -5.14
C GLU A 177 -12.86 9.32 -4.87
N HIS A 178 -11.60 9.44 -4.45
CA HIS A 178 -10.96 10.70 -4.07
C HIS A 178 -9.98 11.24 -5.13
N ALA A 179 -9.90 10.60 -6.29
CA ALA A 179 -9.01 11.02 -7.37
C ALA A 179 -9.42 12.39 -7.92
N ASP A 180 -8.43 13.25 -8.19
CA ASP A 180 -8.64 14.56 -8.81
C ASP A 180 -8.83 14.38 -10.32
N PHE A 181 -10.05 14.02 -10.71
CA PHE A 181 -10.39 13.76 -12.12
C PHE A 181 -10.20 15.00 -13.00
N ASP A 182 -10.51 16.20 -12.49
CA ASP A 182 -10.30 17.46 -13.23
C ASP A 182 -8.83 17.61 -13.62
N ARG A 183 -7.91 17.35 -12.68
CA ARG A 183 -6.48 17.34 -12.96
C ARG A 183 -6.08 16.26 -13.96
N ILE A 184 -6.66 15.07 -13.89
CA ILE A 184 -6.37 13.98 -14.84
C ILE A 184 -6.78 14.40 -16.27
N PHE A 185 -7.99 14.94 -16.46
CA PHE A 185 -8.44 15.42 -17.76
C PHE A 185 -7.63 16.61 -18.28
N GLU A 186 -7.14 17.48 -17.39
CA GLU A 186 -6.24 18.58 -17.75
C GLU A 186 -4.86 18.12 -18.23
N GLU A 187 -4.27 17.15 -17.52
CA GLU A 187 -2.92 16.65 -17.80
C GLU A 187 -2.90 15.66 -18.98
N THR A 188 -3.89 14.76 -19.05
CA THR A 188 -3.98 13.71 -20.06
C THR A 188 -5.45 13.33 -20.24
N ASP A 189 -6.16 14.01 -21.14
CA ASP A 189 -7.51 13.61 -21.54
C ASP A 189 -7.47 12.21 -22.20
N PRO A 190 -8.12 11.18 -21.61
CA PRO A 190 -8.07 9.82 -22.12
C PRO A 190 -9.08 9.54 -23.26
N ARG A 191 -9.96 10.50 -23.59
CA ARG A 191 -11.04 10.33 -24.58
C ARG A 191 -10.54 10.26 -26.04
N PRO A 192 -9.57 11.08 -26.49
CA PRO A 192 -9.12 11.06 -27.88
C PRO A 192 -8.59 9.67 -28.28
N GLY A 193 -9.11 9.12 -29.38
CA GLY A 193 -8.71 7.80 -29.90
C GLY A 193 -9.40 6.60 -29.23
N ASN A 194 -10.12 6.80 -28.11
CA ASN A 194 -10.86 5.75 -27.42
C ASN A 194 -12.38 5.99 -27.50
N VAL A 195 -12.97 5.58 -28.63
CA VAL A 195 -14.40 5.79 -28.91
C VAL A 195 -15.30 5.15 -27.84
N GLY A 196 -14.94 3.95 -27.36
CA GLY A 196 -15.70 3.24 -26.34
C GLY A 196 -15.70 3.98 -25.00
N LEU A 197 -14.54 4.46 -24.54
CA LEU A 197 -14.45 5.25 -23.32
C LEU A 197 -15.23 6.56 -23.44
N ARG A 198 -15.15 7.23 -24.59
CA ARG A 198 -15.91 8.46 -24.83
C ARG A 198 -17.41 8.21 -24.71
N LEU A 199 -17.95 7.20 -25.41
CA LEU A 199 -19.37 6.85 -25.32
C LEU A 199 -19.78 6.49 -23.89
N PHE A 200 -18.94 5.76 -23.15
CA PHE A 200 -19.19 5.42 -21.75
C PHE A 200 -19.24 6.67 -20.85
N LEU A 201 -18.34 7.63 -21.03
CA LEU A 201 -18.30 8.85 -20.22
C LEU A 201 -19.39 9.86 -20.58
N ASP A 202 -19.82 9.87 -21.85
CA ASP A 202 -20.88 10.74 -22.36
C ASP A 202 -22.29 10.19 -22.10
N ASP A 203 -22.40 8.95 -21.59
CA ASP A 203 -23.68 8.33 -21.22
C ASP A 203 -24.34 9.07 -20.05
N THR A 204 -25.42 9.81 -20.36
CA THR A 204 -26.18 10.64 -19.42
C THR A 204 -27.21 9.86 -18.61
N GLU A 205 -27.52 8.62 -19.00
CA GLU A 205 -28.47 7.76 -18.30
C GLU A 205 -27.84 7.17 -17.04
N ASN A 206 -26.52 6.92 -17.07
CA ASN A 206 -25.79 6.41 -15.93
C ASN A 206 -25.46 7.52 -14.90
N ARG A 207 -25.95 7.36 -13.66
CA ARG A 207 -25.77 8.33 -12.57
C ARG A 207 -24.30 8.55 -12.21
N VAL A 208 -23.44 7.55 -12.41
CA VAL A 208 -22.00 7.63 -12.09
C VAL A 208 -21.24 8.45 -13.13
N THR A 209 -21.64 8.37 -14.40
CA THR A 209 -20.98 9.04 -15.53
C THR A 209 -21.46 10.46 -15.74
N ARG A 210 -22.65 10.83 -15.24
CA ARG A 210 -23.18 12.22 -15.28
C ARG A 210 -22.19 13.31 -14.84
N ARG A 211 -21.28 13.01 -13.91
CA ARG A 211 -20.25 13.98 -13.48
C ARG A 211 -19.23 14.29 -14.57
N PHE A 212 -19.10 13.41 -15.57
CA PHE A 212 -18.16 13.52 -16.69
C PHE A 212 -18.81 14.01 -17.99
N CYS A 213 -20.13 13.87 -18.15
CA CYS A 213 -20.84 14.25 -19.38
C CYS A 213 -20.85 15.77 -19.68
N ASN A 214 -20.65 16.61 -18.66
CA ASN A 214 -20.67 18.08 -18.79
C ASN A 214 -19.27 18.71 -18.73
N LEU A 215 -18.22 17.92 -18.94
CA LEU A 215 -16.86 18.45 -19.01
C LEU A 215 -16.68 19.23 -20.33
N PRO A 216 -16.21 20.49 -20.30
CA PRO A 216 -16.08 21.30 -21.51
C PRO A 216 -15.09 20.66 -22.50
N ASP A 217 -15.51 20.56 -23.75
CA ASP A 217 -14.75 20.00 -24.87
C ASP A 217 -14.02 21.11 -25.66
N PRO A 218 -12.72 21.01 -25.99
CA PRO A 218 -11.61 20.38 -25.26
C PRO A 218 -10.97 21.37 -24.26
N TYR A 219 -10.30 20.85 -23.22
CA TYR A 219 -9.48 21.69 -22.34
C TYR A 219 -8.41 22.42 -23.17
N PRO A 220 -8.41 23.77 -23.18
CA PRO A 220 -7.43 24.50 -23.97
C PRO A 220 -6.04 24.19 -23.44
N LYS A 221 -5.10 23.82 -24.33
CA LYS A 221 -3.67 23.53 -24.05
C LYS A 221 -2.90 24.69 -23.39
N ARG A 222 -3.55 25.73 -22.87
CA ARG A 222 -2.94 27.01 -22.52
C ARG A 222 -3.74 27.79 -21.48
N THR A 223 -3.50 27.55 -20.19
CA THR A 223 -3.55 28.62 -19.16
C THR A 223 -2.64 28.31 -17.95
N TRP A 224 -1.36 27.98 -18.17
CA TRP A 224 -0.37 27.88 -17.09
C TRP A 224 -0.30 29.17 -16.24
N TRP A 225 -0.45 30.34 -16.87
CA TRP A 225 -0.38 31.65 -16.20
C TRP A 225 -1.55 31.96 -15.27
N ARG A 226 -2.78 31.45 -15.52
CA ARG A 226 -3.91 31.66 -14.59
C ARG A 226 -3.70 30.91 -13.27
N ARG A 227 -2.93 29.82 -13.28
CA ARG A 227 -2.55 29.07 -12.07
C ARG A 227 -1.41 29.74 -11.29
N CYS A 228 -0.39 30.33 -11.94
CA CYS A 228 0.63 31.13 -11.23
C CYS A 228 -0.01 32.24 -10.37
N VAL A 229 -1.08 32.88 -10.87
CA VAL A 229 -1.79 33.94 -10.14
C VAL A 229 -2.61 33.38 -8.96
N ARG A 230 -3.14 32.16 -9.06
CA ARG A 230 -3.94 31.52 -7.99
C ARG A 230 -3.06 30.93 -6.90
N THR A 231 -1.91 30.33 -7.24
CA THR A 231 -0.93 29.83 -6.27
C THR A 231 -0.22 30.97 -5.52
N LEU A 232 0.02 32.12 -6.18
CA LEU A 232 0.51 33.34 -5.52
C LEU A 232 -0.48 33.92 -4.49
N ARG A 233 -1.80 33.76 -4.67
CA ARG A 233 -2.80 34.22 -3.70
C ARG A 233 -2.93 33.31 -2.48
N LEU A 234 -2.73 32.00 -2.64
CA LEU A 234 -2.77 31.05 -1.53
C LEU A 234 -1.53 31.14 -0.63
N ARG A 235 -0.38 31.57 -1.17
CA ARG A 235 0.86 31.77 -0.40
C ARG A 235 0.89 33.06 0.45
N LYS A 236 -0.11 33.95 0.33
CA LYS A 236 -0.25 35.17 1.15
C LYS A 236 -1.22 35.02 2.33
N ARG A 237 -1.80 33.83 2.54
CA ARG A 237 -2.75 33.53 3.63
C ARG A 237 -2.33 32.36 4.53
N LEU A 238 -1.08 31.92 4.40
CA LEU A 238 -0.34 31.08 5.36
C LEU A 238 0.86 31.89 5.82
#